data_AF-A0A914ULT0-F1
#
_entry.id   AF-A0A914ULT0-F1
#
_cell.length_a   1.000
_cell.length_b   1.000
_cell.length_c   1.000
_cell.angle_alpha   90.00
_cell.angle_beta   90.00
_cell.angle_gamma   90.00
#
_symmetry.space_group_name_H-M   'P 1'
#
loop_
_entity.id
_entity.type
_entity.pdbx_description
1 polymer ?
#
loop_
_entity_poly.entity_id
_entity_poly.type
_entity_poly.pdbx_seq_one_letter_code
_entity_poly.pdbx_strand_id
1 'polypeptide(L)'
;MVYGCGNSVIKFLVFALNLLICLGGAVILGVSLWANLDKNFSSNIGEFIEKTKLPSDYADLGKYQASLWVLVGVGALLFLVGFLGCCGAACENTLLLTLFFIIVLILAVIELGAAIFAVTNKDDFYNKIDNVLEKGYEQDKTQFVIIQDAFTCCGTPKHPEGYNCTTTQQEAQ
;
A
#
# COMPACT_ATOMS: atom_id res chain seq x y z
N MET A 1 -6.46 -10.69 40.57
CA MET A 1 -6.48 -11.02 39.13
C MET A 1 -7.94 -11.17 38.73
N VAL A 2 -8.54 -10.14 38.13
CA VAL A 2 -9.99 -10.19 37.79
C VAL A 2 -10.15 -11.01 36.52
N TYR A 3 -10.53 -12.27 36.66
CA TYR A 3 -10.92 -13.12 35.53
C TYR A 3 -12.37 -12.80 35.15
N GLY A 4 -12.56 -11.73 34.38
CA GLY A 4 -13.82 -11.43 33.70
C GLY A 4 -13.78 -11.94 32.25
N CYS A 5 -14.92 -12.40 31.74
CA CYS A 5 -15.08 -12.90 30.36
C CYS A 5 -14.50 -11.93 29.29
N GLY A 6 -14.57 -10.61 29.55
CA GLY A 6 -14.02 -9.58 28.67
C GLY A 6 -12.50 -9.66 28.43
N ASN A 7 -11.70 -10.09 29.42
CA ASN A 7 -10.24 -10.14 29.25
C ASN A 7 -9.82 -11.27 28.30
N SER A 8 -10.52 -12.41 28.35
CA SER A 8 -10.28 -13.51 27.41
C SER A 8 -10.72 -13.16 25.98
N VAL A 9 -11.84 -12.45 25.83
CA VAL A 9 -12.31 -11.99 24.50
C VAL A 9 -11.33 -10.99 23.89
N ILE A 10 -10.85 -10.02 24.67
CA ILE A 10 -9.88 -9.03 24.19
C ILE A 10 -8.57 -9.71 23.77
N LYS A 11 -8.04 -10.64 24.58
CA LYS A 11 -6.84 -11.41 24.20
C LYS A 11 -7.02 -12.17 22.89
N PHE A 12 -8.15 -12.86 22.73
CA PHE A 12 -8.45 -13.61 21.51
C PHE A 12 -8.60 -12.69 20.29
N LEU A 13 -9.29 -11.55 20.45
CA LEU A 13 -9.51 -10.58 19.38
C LEU A 13 -8.18 -9.95 18.93
N VAL A 14 -7.34 -9.53 19.88
CA VAL A 14 -6.00 -8.99 19.60
C VAL A 14 -5.14 -10.04 18.88
N PHE A 15 -5.16 -11.30 19.32
CA PHE A 15 -4.45 -12.37 18.64
C PHE A 15 -4.96 -12.58 17.21
N ALA A 16 -6.28 -12.68 17.03
CA ALA A 16 -6.90 -12.92 15.72
C ALA A 16 -6.65 -11.77 14.73
N LEU A 17 -6.80 -10.51 15.15
CA LEU A 17 -6.54 -9.37 14.27
C LEU A 17 -5.06 -9.27 13.90
N ASN A 18 -4.14 -9.44 14.84
CA ASN A 18 -2.70 -9.43 14.53
C ASN A 18 -2.29 -10.59 13.63
N LEU A 19 -2.93 -11.76 13.78
CA LEU A 19 -2.75 -12.90 12.88
C LEU A 19 -3.24 -12.59 11.45
N LEU A 20 -4.41 -11.96 11.31
CA LEU A 20 -4.92 -11.54 10.00
C LEU A 20 -4.00 -10.50 9.35
N ILE A 21 -3.51 -9.53 10.11
CA ILE A 21 -2.53 -8.52 9.63
C ILE A 21 -1.23 -9.21 9.20
N CYS A 22 -0.75 -10.18 9.97
CA CYS A 22 0.44 -10.96 9.63
C CYS A 22 0.27 -11.72 8.31
N LEU A 23 -0.85 -12.45 8.14
CA LEU A 23 -1.15 -13.19 6.93
C LEU A 23 -1.31 -12.26 5.72
N GLY A 24 -2.05 -11.17 5.88
CA GLY A 24 -2.20 -10.15 4.84
C GLY A 24 -0.86 -9.52 4.45
N GLY A 25 -0.04 -9.16 5.42
CA GLY A 25 1.32 -8.66 5.21
C GLY A 25 2.21 -9.65 4.46
N ALA A 26 2.17 -10.93 4.83
CA ALA A 26 2.92 -12.00 4.15
C ALA A 26 2.49 -12.17 2.68
N VAL A 27 1.17 -12.13 2.41
CA VAL A 27 0.64 -12.20 1.04
C VAL A 27 1.08 -10.99 0.22
N ILE A 28 0.91 -9.78 0.75
CA ILE A 28 1.32 -8.54 0.08
C ILE A 28 2.81 -8.56 -0.21
N LEU A 29 3.64 -8.95 0.77
CA LEU A 29 5.08 -9.11 0.58
C LEU A 29 5.43 -10.10 -0.51
N GLY A 30 4.86 -11.30 -0.44
CA GLY A 30 5.14 -12.37 -1.40
C GLY A 30 4.78 -11.94 -2.82
N VAL A 31 3.60 -11.34 -3.01
CA VAL A 31 3.17 -10.81 -4.30
C VAL A 31 4.07 -9.67 -4.76
N SER A 32 4.45 -8.75 -3.89
CA SER A 32 5.28 -7.58 -4.24
C SER A 32 6.71 -7.98 -4.62
N LEU A 33 7.31 -8.92 -3.88
CA LEU A 33 8.63 -9.49 -4.19
C LEU A 33 8.60 -10.29 -5.49
N TRP A 34 7.57 -11.12 -5.68
CA TRP A 34 7.41 -11.88 -6.92
C TRP A 34 7.27 -10.96 -8.13
N ALA A 35 6.45 -9.91 -8.01
CA ALA A 35 6.26 -8.90 -9.06
C ALA A 35 7.53 -8.12 -9.38
N ASN A 36 8.40 -7.88 -8.40
CA ASN A 36 9.65 -7.14 -8.60
C ASN A 36 10.78 -8.01 -9.20
N LEU A 37 10.85 -9.28 -8.81
CA LEU A 37 11.95 -10.18 -9.18
C LEU A 37 11.71 -10.93 -10.50
N ASP A 38 10.45 -11.15 -10.89
CA ASP A 38 10.11 -11.96 -12.07
C ASP A 38 9.90 -11.10 -13.32
N LYS A 39 10.81 -11.23 -14.29
CA LYS A 39 10.74 -10.53 -15.60
C LYS A 39 9.57 -11.02 -16.47
N ASN A 40 9.02 -12.19 -16.18
CA ASN A 40 7.86 -12.76 -16.89
C ASN A 40 6.56 -12.60 -16.10
N PHE A 41 6.57 -11.81 -15.02
CA PHE A 41 5.39 -11.58 -14.17
C PHE A 41 4.15 -11.16 -14.97
N SER A 42 4.28 -10.23 -15.93
CA SER A 42 3.16 -9.79 -16.77
C SER A 42 2.50 -10.93 -17.56
N SER A 43 3.26 -11.94 -17.97
CA SER A 43 2.74 -13.12 -18.68
C SER A 43 1.99 -14.05 -17.73
N ASN A 44 2.58 -14.35 -16.57
CA ASN A 44 2.01 -15.26 -15.59
C ASN A 44 0.76 -14.68 -14.91
N ILE A 45 0.71 -13.36 -14.68
CA ILE A 45 -0.44 -12.70 -14.07
C ILE A 45 -1.63 -12.61 -15.04
N GLY A 46 -1.36 -12.43 -16.34
CA GLY A 46 -2.38 -12.45 -17.37
C GLY A 46 -3.13 -13.79 -17.41
N GLU A 47 -2.39 -14.91 -17.39
CA GLU A 47 -2.97 -16.26 -17.36
C GLU A 47 -3.73 -16.52 -16.03
N PHE A 48 -3.22 -16.03 -14.90
CA PHE A 48 -3.91 -16.12 -13.61
C PHE A 48 -5.24 -15.35 -13.60
N ILE A 49 -5.26 -14.11 -14.08
CA ILE A 49 -6.48 -13.28 -14.08
C ILE A 49 -7.54 -13.87 -15.01
N GLU A 50 -7.14 -14.41 -16.16
CA GLU A 50 -8.02 -15.13 -17.07
C GLU A 50 -8.66 -16.35 -16.40
N LYS A 51 -7.86 -17.17 -15.69
CA LYS A 51 -8.36 -18.35 -14.97
C LYS A 51 -9.26 -18.01 -13.78
N THR A 52 -9.03 -16.87 -13.13
CA THR A 52 -9.75 -16.49 -11.90
C THR A 52 -11.00 -15.64 -12.19
N LYS A 53 -11.27 -15.28 -13.46
CA LYS A 53 -12.35 -14.35 -13.87
C LYS A 53 -12.40 -13.07 -13.01
N LEU A 54 -11.23 -12.59 -12.57
CA LEU A 54 -11.17 -11.28 -11.93
C LEU A 54 -11.38 -10.20 -13.00
N PRO A 55 -11.95 -9.04 -12.62
CA PRO A 55 -12.00 -7.87 -13.51
C PRO A 55 -10.63 -7.61 -14.15
N SER A 56 -10.60 -7.35 -15.46
CA SER A 56 -9.38 -7.17 -16.24
C SER A 56 -8.52 -5.97 -15.82
N ASP A 57 -8.98 -5.14 -14.89
CA ASP A 57 -8.26 -3.97 -14.35
C ASP A 57 -7.03 -4.31 -13.51
N TYR A 58 -6.86 -5.55 -13.06
CA TYR A 58 -5.73 -5.95 -12.21
C TYR A 58 -4.53 -6.50 -13.02
N ALA A 59 -4.67 -6.67 -14.33
CA ALA A 59 -3.64 -7.31 -15.17
C ALA A 59 -2.40 -6.44 -15.41
N ASP A 60 -2.48 -5.14 -15.13
CA ASP A 60 -1.40 -4.20 -15.37
C ASP A 60 -0.56 -3.86 -14.12
N LEU A 61 -0.78 -4.53 -12.98
CA LEU A 61 0.05 -4.35 -11.78
C LEU A 61 1.55 -4.59 -12.03
N GLY A 62 1.91 -5.33 -13.09
CA GLY A 62 3.29 -5.65 -13.47
C GLY A 62 4.12 -4.48 -13.99
N LYS A 63 3.51 -3.34 -14.35
CA LYS A 63 4.26 -2.20 -14.92
C LYS A 63 4.78 -1.22 -13.86
N TYR A 64 4.39 -1.33 -12.60
CA TYR A 64 4.62 -0.29 -11.58
C TYR A 64 5.87 -0.53 -10.72
N GLN A 65 7.07 -0.42 -11.27
CA GLN A 65 8.28 -0.73 -10.50
C GLN A 65 8.41 0.14 -9.24
N ALA A 66 8.10 1.44 -9.31
CA ALA A 66 8.19 2.33 -8.15
C ALA A 66 7.14 2.03 -7.06
N SER A 67 5.90 1.74 -7.45
CA SER A 67 4.81 1.42 -6.50
C SER A 67 5.05 0.06 -5.82
N LEU A 68 5.61 -0.90 -6.55
CA LEU A 68 5.92 -2.23 -6.02
C LEU A 68 6.95 -2.18 -4.89
N TRP A 69 7.98 -1.33 -4.99
CA TRP A 69 8.95 -1.15 -3.89
C TRP A 69 8.32 -0.56 -2.62
N VAL A 70 7.38 0.38 -2.76
CA VAL A 70 6.60 0.89 -1.63
C VAL A 70 5.74 -0.22 -1.02
N LEU A 71 5.10 -1.03 -1.86
CA LEU A 71 4.27 -2.15 -1.42
C LEU A 71 5.09 -3.24 -0.70
N VAL A 72 6.34 -3.49 -1.11
CA VAL A 72 7.30 -4.31 -0.35
C VAL A 72 7.54 -3.71 1.03
N GLY A 73 7.81 -2.40 1.12
CA GLY A 73 8.03 -1.72 2.40
C GLY A 73 6.83 -1.80 3.34
N VAL A 74 5.63 -1.52 2.84
CA VAL A 74 4.38 -1.59 3.60
C VAL A 74 4.08 -3.03 4.01
N GLY A 75 4.19 -4.00 3.10
CA GLY A 75 4.02 -5.41 3.42
C GLY A 75 4.99 -5.88 4.50
N ALA A 76 6.27 -5.45 4.43
CA ALA A 76 7.31 -5.81 5.40
C ALA A 76 6.95 -5.32 6.79
N LEU A 77 6.51 -4.06 6.87
CA LEU A 77 6.07 -3.44 8.11
C LEU A 77 4.85 -4.17 8.69
N LEU A 78 3.83 -4.46 7.87
CA LEU A 78 2.63 -5.17 8.29
C LEU A 78 2.92 -6.59 8.76
N PHE A 79 3.77 -7.33 8.05
CA PHE A 79 4.20 -8.67 8.45
C PHE A 79 4.97 -8.64 9.77
N LEU A 80 5.92 -7.72 9.93
CA LEU A 80 6.71 -7.60 11.16
C LEU A 80 5.83 -7.24 12.36
N VAL A 81 4.96 -6.25 12.21
CA VAL A 81 4.04 -5.79 13.25
C VAL A 81 3.06 -6.92 13.61
N GLY A 82 2.48 -7.60 12.62
CA GLY A 82 1.58 -8.74 12.85
C GLY A 82 2.28 -9.94 13.49
N PHE A 83 3.50 -10.26 13.08
CA PHE A 83 4.31 -11.33 13.66
C PHE A 83 4.66 -11.04 15.13
N LEU A 84 5.11 -9.82 15.44
CA LEU A 84 5.38 -9.38 16.80
C LEU A 84 4.11 -9.40 17.67
N GLY A 85 2.97 -9.00 17.12
CA GLY A 85 1.67 -9.06 17.80
C GLY A 85 1.23 -10.51 18.10
N CYS A 86 1.38 -11.41 17.12
CA CYS A 86 1.04 -12.83 17.28
C CYS A 86 1.99 -13.55 18.26
N CYS A 87 3.31 -13.36 18.13
CA CYS A 87 4.31 -13.92 19.05
C CYS A 87 4.20 -13.31 20.45
N GLY A 88 3.93 -12.02 20.58
CA GLY A 88 3.73 -11.35 21.87
C GLY A 88 2.51 -11.89 22.63
N ALA A 89 1.42 -12.17 21.91
CA ALA A 89 0.23 -12.79 22.48
C ALA A 89 0.43 -14.29 22.79
N ALA A 90 1.14 -15.04 21.95
CA ALA A 90 1.37 -16.48 22.13
C ALA A 90 2.42 -16.80 23.21
N CYS A 91 3.50 -16.00 23.31
CA CYS A 91 4.57 -16.23 24.28
C CYS A 91 4.29 -15.66 25.67
N GLU A 92 3.14 -15.00 25.87
CA GLU A 92 2.77 -14.26 27.08
C GLU A 92 3.88 -13.32 27.60
N ASN A 93 4.77 -12.90 26.69
CA ASN A 93 5.95 -12.11 27.01
C ASN A 93 5.58 -10.62 26.94
N THR A 94 5.40 -10.02 28.10
CA THR A 94 5.10 -8.59 28.29
C THR A 94 6.10 -7.68 27.59
N LEU A 95 7.36 -8.10 27.41
CA LEU A 95 8.39 -7.29 26.74
C LEU A 95 8.13 -7.15 25.23
N LEU A 96 7.74 -8.26 24.57
CA LEU A 96 7.35 -8.25 23.16
C LEU A 96 6.07 -7.45 22.92
N LEU A 97 5.09 -7.59 23.82
CA LEU A 97 3.84 -6.85 23.74
C LEU A 97 4.04 -5.35 23.97
N THR A 98 4.96 -4.98 24.86
CA THR A 98 5.33 -3.59 25.12
C THR A 98 6.07 -2.98 23.93
N LEU A 99 7.01 -3.70 23.32
CA LEU A 99 7.70 -3.25 22.11
C LEU A 99 6.74 -3.04 20.93
N PHE A 100 5.82 -3.98 20.71
CA PHE A 100 4.75 -3.84 19.73
C PHE A 100 3.95 -2.55 19.96
N PHE A 101 3.52 -2.31 21.20
CA PHE A 101 2.76 -1.12 21.54
C PHE A 101 3.55 0.17 21.31
N ILE A 102 4.84 0.21 21.65
CA ILE A 102 5.72 1.36 21.41
C ILE A 102 5.87 1.63 19.91
N ILE A 103 6.10 0.59 19.10
CA ILE A 103 6.23 0.73 17.64
C ILE A 103 4.93 1.30 17.05
N VAL A 104 3.78 0.75 17.42
CA VAL A 104 2.48 1.23 16.94
C VAL A 104 2.21 2.67 17.39
N LEU A 105 2.59 3.03 18.62
CA LEU A 105 2.44 4.40 19.11
C LEU A 105 3.31 5.38 18.31
N ILE A 106 4.56 5.03 18.03
CA ILE A 106 5.45 5.86 17.20
C ILE A 106 4.86 6.03 15.79
N LEU A 107 4.38 4.94 15.18
CA LEU A 107 3.73 5.00 13.87
C LEU A 107 2.49 5.91 13.89
N ALA A 108 1.66 5.83 14.93
CA ALA A 108 0.50 6.68 15.07
C ALA A 108 0.86 8.16 15.22
N VAL A 109 1.93 8.50 15.96
CA VAL A 109 2.42 9.89 16.06
C VAL A 109 2.93 10.40 14.71
N ILE A 110 3.65 9.55 13.95
CA ILE A 110 4.12 9.89 12.61
C ILE A 110 2.94 10.11 11.66
N GLU A 111 1.96 9.21 11.66
CA GLU A 111 0.77 9.28 10.80
C GLU A 111 -0.07 10.52 11.11
N LEU A 112 -0.33 10.80 12.38
CA LEU A 112 -1.04 12.01 12.81
C LEU A 112 -0.26 13.27 12.45
N GLY A 113 1.07 13.28 12.65
CA GLY A 113 1.93 14.39 12.26
C GLY A 113 1.90 14.65 10.75
N ALA A 114 1.99 13.60 9.94
CA ALA A 114 1.89 13.68 8.49
C ALA A 114 0.50 14.18 8.04
N ALA A 115 -0.58 13.69 8.66
CA ALA A 115 -1.94 14.12 8.37
C ALA A 115 -2.15 15.61 8.69
N ILE A 116 -1.70 16.06 9.86
CA ILE A 116 -1.76 17.48 10.25
C ILE A 116 -0.94 18.34 9.29
N PHE A 117 0.27 17.90 8.95
CA PHE A 117 1.14 18.61 8.01
C PHE A 117 0.47 18.77 6.64
N ALA A 118 -0.09 17.68 6.09
CA ALA A 118 -0.78 17.68 4.80
C ALA A 118 -2.00 18.64 4.78
N VAL A 119 -2.73 18.73 5.90
CA VAL A 119 -3.90 19.62 6.01
C VAL A 119 -3.52 21.08 6.24
N THR A 120 -2.45 21.35 6.97
CA THR A 120 -2.05 22.72 7.34
C THR A 120 -1.26 23.40 6.23
N ASN A 121 -0.37 22.67 5.56
CA ASN A 121 0.50 23.19 4.49
C ASN A 121 0.08 22.59 3.15
N LYS A 122 -1.18 22.82 2.77
CA LYS A 122 -1.77 22.23 1.56
C LYS A 122 -0.94 22.56 0.32
N ASP A 123 -0.59 23.83 0.14
CA ASP A 123 0.16 24.27 -1.05
C ASP A 123 1.53 23.60 -1.14
N ASP A 124 2.28 23.52 -0.04
CA ASP A 124 3.56 22.82 0.00
C ASP A 124 3.43 21.31 -0.21
N PHE A 125 2.35 20.72 0.30
CA PHE A 125 2.05 19.30 0.10
C PHE A 125 1.73 19.01 -1.37
N TYR A 126 0.86 19.81 -2.00
CA TYR A 126 0.55 19.69 -3.43
C TYR A 126 1.79 19.92 -4.29
N ASN A 127 2.59 20.95 -4.00
CA ASN A 127 3.84 21.20 -4.70
C ASN A 127 4.81 20.01 -4.61
N LYS A 128 4.90 19.35 -3.44
CA LYS A 128 5.74 18.15 -3.28
C LYS A 128 5.20 16.97 -4.08
N ILE A 129 3.88 16.74 -4.05
CA ILE A 129 3.24 15.69 -4.84
C ILE A 129 3.48 15.94 -6.33
N ASP A 130 3.23 17.15 -6.82
CA ASP A 130 3.41 17.51 -8.23
C ASP A 130 4.85 17.28 -8.68
N ASN A 131 5.84 17.66 -7.87
CA ASN A 131 7.25 17.42 -8.17
C ASN A 131 7.61 15.92 -8.21
N VAL A 132 7.03 15.09 -7.33
CA VAL A 132 7.24 13.63 -7.35
C VAL A 132 6.55 13.01 -8.56
N LEU A 133 5.33 13.46 -8.86
CA LEU A 133 4.54 13.00 -9.98
C LEU A 133 5.22 13.32 -11.31
N GLU A 134 5.74 14.54 -11.46
CA GLU A 134 6.46 14.99 -12.64
C GLU A 134 7.74 14.19 -12.86
N LYS A 135 8.53 13.97 -11.81
CA LYS A 135 9.74 13.13 -11.88
C LYS A 135 9.43 11.69 -12.26
N GLY A 136 8.37 11.11 -11.68
CA GLY A 136 7.91 9.77 -12.04
C GLY A 136 7.43 9.70 -13.49
N TYR A 137 6.68 10.72 -13.93
CA TYR A 137 6.15 10.82 -15.27
C TYR A 137 7.25 10.96 -16.33
N GLU A 138 8.30 11.73 -16.06
CA GLU A 138 9.47 11.81 -16.95
C GLU A 138 10.26 10.51 -17.02
N GLN A 139 10.30 9.74 -15.93
CA GLN A 139 11.05 8.49 -15.87
C GLN A 139 10.36 7.36 -16.64
N ASP A 140 9.04 7.21 -16.50
CA ASP A 140 8.28 6.16 -17.19
C ASP A 140 6.81 6.55 -17.41
N LYS A 141 6.55 7.19 -18.56
CA LYS A 141 5.21 7.65 -18.98
C LYS A 141 4.19 6.53 -19.08
N THR A 142 4.61 5.30 -19.37
CA THR A 142 3.69 4.17 -19.59
C THR A 142 3.04 3.67 -18.31
N GLN A 143 3.62 3.98 -17.14
CA GLN A 143 3.05 3.64 -15.83
C GLN A 143 1.83 4.50 -15.48
N PHE A 144 1.71 5.70 -16.06
CA PHE A 144 0.66 6.65 -15.68
C PHE A 144 -0.67 6.45 -16.40
N VAL A 145 -0.73 5.62 -17.44
CA VAL A 145 -1.92 5.45 -18.30
C VAL A 145 -3.15 4.96 -17.52
N ILE A 146 -2.97 4.08 -16.54
CA ILE A 146 -4.10 3.51 -15.77
C ILE A 146 -4.51 4.44 -14.64
N ILE A 147 -3.56 5.21 -14.10
CA ILE A 147 -3.89 6.26 -13.14
C ILE A 147 -4.74 7.32 -13.86
N GLN A 148 -4.35 7.66 -15.08
CA GLN A 148 -5.10 8.53 -15.98
C GLN A 148 -6.50 7.96 -16.29
N ASP A 149 -6.62 6.66 -16.57
CA ASP A 149 -7.91 6.03 -16.84
C ASP A 149 -8.80 5.93 -15.58
N ALA A 150 -8.25 5.45 -14.46
CA ALA A 150 -8.95 5.26 -13.19
C ALA A 150 -9.41 6.58 -12.55
N PHE A 151 -8.63 7.66 -12.70
CA PHE A 151 -9.00 8.99 -12.22
C PHE A 151 -9.58 9.89 -13.30
N THR A 152 -9.75 9.38 -14.54
CA THR A 152 -10.28 10.13 -15.68
C THR A 152 -9.55 11.47 -15.87
N CYS A 153 -8.22 11.42 -15.85
CA CYS A 153 -7.35 12.58 -15.96
C CYS A 153 -6.25 12.34 -17.01
N CYS A 154 -5.60 13.41 -17.48
CA CYS A 154 -4.54 13.31 -18.49
C CYS A 154 -3.34 14.17 -18.10
N GLY A 155 -2.14 13.59 -18.17
CA GLY A 155 -0.88 14.30 -18.02
C GLY A 155 -0.59 14.78 -16.59
N THR A 156 0.34 15.72 -16.49
CA THR A 156 0.68 16.46 -15.26
C THR A 156 0.48 17.96 -15.51
N PRO A 157 0.43 18.83 -14.48
CA PRO A 157 0.25 20.27 -14.66
C PRO A 157 1.29 20.91 -15.60
N LYS A 158 2.51 20.35 -15.69
CA LYS A 158 3.56 20.79 -16.62
C LYS A 158 3.58 20.05 -17.96
N HIS A 159 2.93 18.90 -18.06
CA HIS A 159 2.85 18.11 -19.28
C HIS A 159 1.39 17.70 -19.54
N PRO A 160 0.54 18.63 -20.02
CA PRO A 160 -0.90 18.39 -20.22
C PRO A 160 -1.20 17.43 -21.39
N GLU A 161 -0.21 17.15 -22.24
CA GLU A 161 -0.36 16.29 -23.42
C GLU A 161 0.27 14.92 -23.15
N GLY A 162 -0.42 14.14 -22.32
CA GLY A 162 0.02 12.80 -21.96
C GLY A 162 0.09 11.82 -23.13
N TYR A 163 0.84 10.72 -22.98
CA TYR A 163 0.94 9.68 -24.00
C TYR A 163 -0.44 9.05 -24.24
N ASN A 164 -0.99 9.12 -25.46
CA ASN A 164 -2.34 8.66 -25.83
C ASN A 164 -3.52 9.35 -25.12
N CYS A 165 -3.41 10.64 -24.76
CA CYS A 165 -4.61 11.39 -24.41
C CYS A 165 -5.45 11.68 -25.66
N THR A 166 -6.32 10.74 -26.01
CA THR A 166 -7.35 10.98 -27.03
C THR A 166 -8.33 12.05 -26.51
N THR A 167 -8.68 13.00 -27.37
CA THR A 167 -9.48 14.21 -27.11
C THR A 167 -10.86 14.02 -26.47
N THR A 168 -11.28 12.79 -26.17
CA THR A 168 -12.56 12.46 -25.55
C THR A 168 -12.66 12.75 -24.05
N GLN A 169 -11.57 13.13 -23.36
CA GLN A 169 -11.61 13.48 -21.93
C GLN A 169 -11.47 14.99 -21.62
N GLN A 170 -11.38 15.84 -22.65
CA GLN A 170 -11.33 17.31 -22.45
C GLN A 170 -12.71 17.96 -22.28
N GLU A 171 -13.83 17.24 -22.45
CA GLU A 171 -15.20 17.81 -22.42
C GLU A 171 -15.96 17.62 -21.10
N ALA A 172 -15.33 17.11 -20.03
CA ALA A 172 -16.00 16.86 -18.75
C ALA A 172 -15.56 17.81 -17.60
N GLN A 173 -15.12 19.04 -17.93
CA GLN A 173 -15.04 20.16 -16.97
C GLN A 173 -15.97 21.29 -17.37
#